data_AF-A0A183DHN3-F1
#
_entry.id   AF-A0A183DHN3-F1
#
_cell.length_a   1.000
_cell.length_b   1.000
_cell.length_c   1.000
_cell.angle_alpha   90.00
_cell.angle_beta   90.00
_cell.angle_gamma   90.00
#
_symmetry.space_group_name_H-M   'P 1'
#
loop_
_entity.id
_entity.type
_entity.pdbx_description
1 polymer ?
#
loop_
_entity_poly.entity_id
_entity_poly.type
_entity_poly.pdbx_seq_one_letter_code
_entity_poly.pdbx_strand_id
1 'polypeptide(L)' 'LEPLLARIKQKRSAVLCPIIDHISAETLAYSGGDEVTAVGGFWWSLHFRWEPLPKSLSGDRTAPIRLTFA' A
#
# COMPACT_ATOMS: atom_id res chain seq x y z
N LEU A 1 -1.97 13.20 -7.76
CA LEU A 1 -1.13 13.53 -6.57
C LEU A 1 -1.98 14.07 -5.42
N GLU A 2 -3.07 14.76 -5.73
CA GLU A 2 -3.96 15.40 -4.76
C GLU A 2 -4.43 14.50 -3.62
N PRO A 3 -4.72 13.18 -3.80
CA PRO A 3 -5.16 12.33 -2.70
C PRO A 3 -4.15 12.24 -1.54
N LEU A 4 -2.86 12.18 -1.85
CA LEU A 4 -1.79 12.10 -0.85
C LEU A 4 -1.66 13.43 -0.10
N LEU A 5 -1.68 14.54 -0.84
CA LEU A 5 -1.55 15.88 -0.25
C LEU A 5 -2.76 16.25 0.61
N ALA A 6 -3.97 15.88 0.19
CA ALA A 6 -5.19 16.06 0.97
C ALA A 6 -5.11 15.33 2.32
N ARG A 7 -4.61 14.10 2.32
CA ARG A 7 -4.47 13.31 3.55
C ARG A 7 -3.40 13.87 4.49
N ILE A 8 -2.27 14.37 3.96
CA ILE A 8 -1.24 15.06 4.75
C ILE A 8 -1.79 16.34 5.37
N LYS A 9 -2.59 17.12 4.62
CA LYS A 9 -3.24 18.33 5.14
C LYS A 9 -4.12 18.01 6.36
N GLN A 10 -4.83 16.89 6.34
CA GLN A 10 -5.67 16.43 7.46
C GLN A 10 -4.85 15.89 8.63
N LYS A 11 -3.77 15.14 8.38
CA LYS A 11 -2.90 14.58 9.43
C LYS A 11 -1.44 14.61 9.01
N ARG A 12 -0.70 15.57 9.56
CA ARG A 12 0.72 15.79 9.25
C ARG A 12 1.66 14.66 9.68
N SER A 13 1.24 13.84 10.64
CA SER A 13 1.98 12.65 11.09
C SER A 13 1.66 11.38 10.27
N ALA A 14 0.81 11.47 9.24
CA ALA A 14 0.54 10.34 8.36
C ALA A 14 1.67 10.18 7.34
N VAL A 15 2.26 8.98 7.30
CA VAL A 15 3.15 8.56 6.20
C VAL A 15 2.29 7.82 5.19
N LEU A 16 2.41 8.19 3.91
CA LEU A 16 1.58 7.66 2.83
C LEU A 16 2.46 7.06 1.75
N CYS A 17 1.94 6.01 1.10
CA CYS A 17 2.57 5.34 -0.03
C CYS A 17 1.55 5.19 -1.16
N PRO A 18 1.90 5.47 -2.43
CA PRO A 18 1.04 5.13 -3.56
C PRO A 18 0.95 3.61 -3.76
N ILE A 19 -0.01 3.17 -4.57
CA ILE A 19 -0.05 1.80 -5.07
C ILE A 19 1.18 1.57 -5.95
N ILE A 20 1.83 0.42 -5.81
CA ILE A 20 3.01 0.06 -6.58
C ILE A 20 2.56 -0.90 -7.68
N ASP A 21 2.52 -0.39 -8.91
CA ASP A 21 2.19 -1.17 -10.10
C ASP A 21 3.43 -1.84 -10.69
N HIS A 22 3.23 -2.93 -11.42
CA HIS A 22 4.31 -3.66 -12.05
C HIS A 22 4.63 -3.06 -13.43
N ILE A 23 5.90 -2.76 -13.68
CA ILE A 23 6.42 -2.41 -14.99
C ILE A 23 7.52 -3.42 -15.33
N SER A 24 7.35 -4.14 -16.44
CA SER A 24 8.34 -5.13 -16.87
C SER A 24 9.67 -4.45 -17.20
N ALA A 25 10.77 -4.97 -16.66
CA ALA A 25 12.12 -4.47 -16.93
C ALA A 25 12.60 -4.75 -18.37
N GLU A 26 12.03 -5.76 -19.02
CA GLU A 26 12.47 -6.23 -20.35
C GLU A 26 11.69 -5.54 -21.48
N THR A 27 10.39 -5.31 -21.27
CA THR A 27 9.48 -4.81 -22.31
C THR A 27 8.91 -3.42 -22.01
N LEU A 28 9.13 -2.90 -20.79
CA LEU A 28 8.48 -1.70 -20.26
C LEU A 28 6.94 -1.78 -20.26
N ALA A 29 6.38 -2.99 -20.39
CA ALA A 29 4.94 -3.18 -20.33
C ALA A 29 4.42 -2.87 -18.92
N TYR A 30 3.39 -2.02 -18.87
CA TYR A 30 2.70 -1.64 -17.63
C TYR A 30 1.60 -2.64 -17.28
N SER A 31 1.54 -3.03 -16.01
CA SER A 31 0.51 -3.91 -15.44
C SER A 31 0.09 -3.34 -14.09
N GLY A 32 -0.89 -2.43 -14.12
CA GLY A 32 -1.50 -1.87 -12.93
C GLY A 32 -2.88 -2.47 -12.65
N GLY A 33 -3.24 -2.53 -11.38
CA GLY A 33 -4.57 -2.94 -10.93
C GLY A 33 -5.30 -1.79 -10.24
N ASP A 34 -6.61 -1.64 -10.52
CA ASP A 34 -7.43 -0.61 -9.86
C ASP A 34 -7.65 -0.89 -8.36
N GLU A 35 -7.43 -2.14 -7.93
CA GLU A 35 -7.64 -2.59 -6.55
C GLU A 35 -6.34 -2.85 -5.80
N VAL A 36 -6.27 -2.35 -4.56
CA VAL A 36 -5.19 -2.69 -3.64
C VAL A 36 -5.42 -4.12 -3.17
N THR A 37 -4.60 -5.05 -3.65
CA THR A 37 -4.68 -6.46 -3.27
C THR A 37 -3.76 -6.82 -2.11
N ALA A 38 -2.72 -6.02 -1.87
CA ALA A 38 -1.69 -6.30 -0.89
C ALA A 38 -1.18 -5.05 -0.15
N VAL A 39 -0.66 -5.27 1.06
CA VAL A 39 0.00 -4.27 1.90
C VAL A 39 1.40 -4.76 2.27
N GLY A 40 2.28 -3.84 2.67
CA GLY A 40 3.63 -4.20 3.11
C GLY A 40 3.64 -4.89 4.47
N GLY A 41 4.44 -5.95 4.59
CA GLY A 41 4.71 -6.68 5.82
C GLY A 41 6.18 -7.11 5.89
N PHE A 42 6.55 -7.79 6.98
CA PHE A 42 7.91 -8.27 7.20
C PHE A 42 7.93 -9.72 7.70
N TRP A 43 8.96 -10.45 7.29
CA TRP A 43 9.31 -11.72 7.90
C TRP A 43 10.06 -11.48 9.21
N TRP A 44 10.17 -12.49 10.06
CA TRP A 44 11.03 -12.44 11.25
C TRP A 44 12.52 -12.26 10.91
N SER A 45 12.91 -12.63 9.69
CA SER A 45 14.23 -12.33 9.13
C SER A 45 14.37 -10.87 8.65
N LEU A 46 13.37 -10.02 8.88
CA LEU A 46 13.29 -8.61 8.47
C LEU A 46 13.25 -8.36 6.95
N HIS A 47 12.98 -9.40 6.16
CA HIS A 47 12.73 -9.23 4.73
C HIS A 47 11.33 -8.67 4.49
N PHE A 48 11.24 -7.65 3.62
CA PHE A 48 9.97 -7.11 3.16
C PHE A 48 9.19 -8.18 2.38
N ARG A 49 7.87 -8.21 2.58
CA ARG A 49 6.94 -9.05 1.83
C ARG A 49 5.66 -8.28 1.53
N TRP A 50 4.95 -8.72 0.50
CA TRP A 50 3.56 -8.32 0.26
C TRP A 50 2.63 -9.29 0.98
N GLU A 51 1.71 -8.76 1.79
CA GLU A 51 0.67 -9.52 2.49
C GLU A 51 -0.71 -9.18 1.91
N PRO A 52 -1.63 -10.16 1.76
CA PRO A 52 -2.98 -9.88 1.29
C PRO A 52 -3.71 -8.84 2.15
N LEU A 53 -4.44 -7.93 1.51
CA LEU A 53 -5.22 -6.92 2.23
C LEU A 53 -6.35 -7.59 3.05
N PRO A 54 -6.47 -7.33 4.36
CA PRO A 54 -7.58 -7.84 5.15
C PRO A 54 -8.91 -7.26 4.66
N LYS A 55 -9.97 -8.09 4.64
CA LYS A 55 -11.33 -7.66 4.24
C LYS A 55 -11.87 -6.48 5.06
N SER A 56 -11.38 -6.27 6.28
CA SER A 56 -11.77 -5.12 7.12
C SER A 56 -11.30 -3.77 6.58
N LEU A 57 -10.27 -3.75 5.73
CA LEU A 57 -9.70 -2.53 5.12
C LEU A 57 -10.16 -2.28 3.69
N SER A 58 -11.02 -3.13 3.11
CA SER A 58 -11.41 -3.03 1.69
C SER A 58 -12.28 -1.81 1.37
N GLY A 59 -12.87 -1.15 2.37
CA GLY A 59 -13.76 0.00 2.18
C GLY A 59 -13.07 1.37 2.18
N ASP A 60 -12.27 1.65 3.21
CA ASP A 60 -11.55 2.93 3.36
C ASP A 60 -10.04 2.73 3.12
N ARG A 61 -9.58 3.14 1.94
CA ARG A 61 -8.18 3.04 1.50
C ARG A 61 -7.27 4.06 2.18
N THR A 62 -7.83 5.03 2.91
CA THR A 62 -7.08 6.01 3.70
C THR A 62 -7.01 5.64 5.18
N ALA A 63 -7.70 4.57 5.57
CA ALA A 63 -7.64 4.03 6.90
C ALA A 63 -6.20 3.61 7.22
N PRO A 64 -5.73 3.89 8.45
CA PRO A 64 -4.38 3.50 8.83
C PRO A 64 -4.26 1.98 8.87
N ILE A 65 -3.30 1.44 8.11
CA ILE A 65 -2.92 0.04 8.21
C ILE A 65 -2.33 -0.19 9.61
N ARG A 66 -2.93 -1.11 10.35
CA ARG A 66 -2.44 -1.59 11.65
C ARG A 66 -1.94 -3.01 11.43
N LEU A 67 -0.64 -3.18 11.28
CA LEU A 67 -0.03 -4.51 11.29
C LEU A 67 -0.07 -5.01 12.73
N THR A 68 -1.01 -5.90 13.04
CA THR A 68 -0.95 -6.67 14.28
C THR A 68 0.17 -7.70 14.12
N PHE A 69 1.27 -7.50 14.82
CA PHE A 69 2.29 -8.53 14.98
C PHE A 69 1.64 -9.69 15.74
N ALA A 70 1.51 -10.84 15.08
CA ALA A 70 1.17 -12.10 15.75
C ALA A 70 2.44 -12.70 16.34
#